data_AF-A0A9E4B791-F1
#
_entry.id   AF-A0A9E4B791-F1
#
_cell.length_a   1.000
_cell.length_b   1.000
_cell.length_c   1.000
_cell.angle_alpha   90.00
_cell.angle_beta   90.00
_cell.angle_gamma   90.00
#
_symmetry.space_group_name_H-M   'P 1'
#
loop_
_entity.id
_entity.type
_entity.pdbx_description
1 polymer ?
#
loop_
_entity_poly.entity_id
_entity_poly.type
_entity_poly.pdbx_seq_one_letter_code
_entity_poly.pdbx_strand_id
1 'polypeptide(L)'
;MHYEVISADCHIDLPWLPEDLFTSRAPAALKDRMPYVDASGKDRYWVSRNGSRFGLQNGMGSAGRRYVPGQIHRSDRMAEQGLYRDGARGIRRLTEPDLRILDQDRDGVQAEVLYGILGAAMRLGDDDAAAEMMRIYNAWLADFCSVHPARFAGLANIPSHDVDAAVCEVERVAERGALRGIEVANTHQMAPLFDPCWAPLWAAAEQAGLPVHFHTIGPRMDYDFASLAPMQSRQAFAVHITGFQLAMAKIVMEVIYGGVLEAHPKLKLVIGESGIGWIPYILEHMDLEWEDQFKDLTLTMKPSEYWRVPERPHRHPPARHPRRGQRHVGQRLPPSRRRLARLPGFHRAGTRLCRRGDAPQDRVWERRQPLRLRGASVEFGLEPGDQCHLTSPNRGDAASASRRPLRLSRSSRRPRFGLARGQHPRTP
;
A
#
# COMPACT_ATOMS: atom_id res chain seq x y z
N MET A 1 8.54 21.49 11.16
CA MET A 1 8.70 21.78 9.72
C MET A 1 7.30 21.88 9.14
N HIS A 2 7.05 22.84 8.26
CA HIS A 2 5.78 22.93 7.52
C HIS A 2 5.96 22.21 6.18
N TYR A 3 4.99 21.37 5.80
CA TYR A 3 4.98 20.67 4.52
C TYR A 3 3.78 21.17 3.70
N GLU A 4 4.03 21.66 2.50
CA GLU A 4 3.03 21.95 1.46
C GLU A 4 2.68 20.68 0.67
N VAL A 5 3.67 19.85 0.35
CA VAL A 5 3.47 18.60 -0.40
C VAL A 5 4.25 17.45 0.24
N ILE A 6 3.52 16.42 0.67
CA ILE A 6 4.06 15.13 1.05
C ILE A 6 3.55 14.10 0.05
N SER A 7 4.44 13.31 -0.54
CA SER A 7 4.03 12.14 -1.30
C SER A 7 3.58 11.05 -0.32
N ALA A 8 2.29 10.73 -0.30
CA ALA A 8 1.72 9.73 0.61
C ALA A 8 2.07 8.28 0.23
N ASP A 9 2.74 8.08 -0.91
CA ASP A 9 3.03 6.77 -1.45
C ASP A 9 4.26 6.78 -2.36
N CYS A 10 5.36 6.22 -1.86
CA CYS A 10 6.61 6.02 -2.56
C CYS A 10 7.21 4.68 -2.15
N HIS A 11 8.10 4.14 -2.99
CA HIS A 11 8.64 2.79 -2.78
C HIS A 11 10.15 2.76 -2.63
N ILE A 12 10.60 1.81 -1.80
CA ILE A 12 11.91 1.20 -1.85
C ILE A 12 11.73 -0.30 -2.10
N ASP A 13 11.76 -0.68 -3.36
CA ASP A 13 11.56 -2.06 -3.77
C ASP A 13 12.86 -2.89 -3.75
N LEU A 14 12.70 -4.19 -3.53
CA LEU A 14 13.79 -5.18 -3.51
C LEU A 14 14.82 -5.03 -4.65
N PRO A 15 14.43 -4.81 -5.93
CA PRO A 15 15.38 -4.67 -7.03
C PRO A 15 16.47 -3.60 -6.81
N TRP A 16 16.21 -2.57 -6.01
CA TRP A 16 17.10 -1.43 -5.79
C TRP A 16 17.84 -1.48 -4.45
N LEU A 17 17.61 -2.50 -3.63
CA LEU A 17 18.31 -2.65 -2.35
C LEU A 17 19.78 -3.04 -2.55
N PRO A 18 20.64 -2.82 -1.53
CA PRO A 18 21.99 -3.38 -1.51
C PRO A 18 21.95 -4.90 -1.69
N GLU A 19 22.82 -5.43 -2.56
CA GLU A 19 22.72 -6.80 -3.07
C GLU A 19 22.93 -7.90 -2.04
N ASP A 20 23.64 -7.59 -0.97
CA ASP A 20 23.96 -8.49 0.12
C ASP A 20 23.17 -8.16 1.40
N LEU A 21 22.20 -7.23 1.34
CA LEU A 21 21.49 -6.75 2.53
C LEU A 21 20.96 -7.89 3.41
N PHE A 22 20.29 -8.87 2.79
CA PHE A 22 19.68 -9.98 3.52
C PHE A 22 20.70 -11.06 3.88
N THR A 23 21.56 -11.46 2.95
CA THR A 23 22.56 -12.52 3.19
C THR A 23 23.64 -12.09 4.19
N SER A 24 23.97 -10.81 4.27
CA SER A 24 24.95 -10.28 5.24
C SER A 24 24.37 -10.17 6.66
N ARG A 25 23.07 -9.89 6.80
CA ARG A 25 22.40 -9.62 8.09
C ARG A 25 21.61 -10.78 8.66
N ALA A 26 21.28 -11.79 7.86
CA ALA A 26 20.53 -12.95 8.34
C ALA A 26 21.36 -13.85 9.27
N PRO A 27 20.73 -14.45 10.30
CA PRO A 27 21.32 -15.50 11.11
C PRO A 27 21.83 -16.65 10.26
N ALA A 28 22.87 -17.35 10.73
CA ALA A 28 23.49 -18.45 9.99
C ALA A 28 22.47 -19.51 9.52
N ALA A 29 21.45 -19.82 10.35
CA ALA A 29 20.40 -20.79 10.02
C ALA A 29 19.44 -20.34 8.90
N LEU A 30 19.32 -19.03 8.65
CA LEU A 30 18.41 -18.46 7.65
C LEU A 30 19.14 -17.89 6.43
N LYS A 31 20.47 -17.76 6.49
CA LYS A 31 21.28 -17.09 5.48
C LYS A 31 21.11 -17.67 4.07
N ASP A 32 21.00 -18.99 3.96
CA ASP A 32 20.80 -19.67 2.67
C ASP A 32 19.34 -19.62 2.17
N ARG A 33 18.39 -19.23 3.02
CA ARG A 33 16.98 -19.00 2.68
C ARG A 33 16.73 -17.55 2.20
N MET A 34 17.70 -16.65 2.37
CA MET A 34 17.57 -15.24 1.97
C MET A 34 17.70 -15.02 0.45
N PRO A 35 17.03 -13.98 -0.08
CA PRO A 35 17.25 -13.57 -1.46
C PRO A 35 18.64 -12.94 -1.63
N TYR A 36 19.22 -13.14 -2.80
CA TYR A 36 20.53 -12.61 -3.20
C TYR A 36 20.53 -12.24 -4.68
N VAL A 37 21.54 -11.48 -5.10
CA VAL A 37 21.73 -11.16 -6.52
C VAL A 37 22.61 -12.23 -7.18
N ASP A 38 22.04 -12.97 -8.12
CA ASP A 38 22.80 -13.81 -9.05
C ASP A 38 23.42 -12.95 -10.15
N ALA A 39 24.75 -12.96 -10.21
CA ALA A 39 25.56 -12.24 -11.18
C ALA A 39 26.34 -13.17 -12.13
N SER A 40 25.94 -14.45 -12.23
CA SER A 40 26.57 -15.42 -13.14
C SER A 40 26.30 -15.15 -14.62
N GLY A 41 25.17 -14.48 -14.93
CA GLY A 41 24.75 -14.13 -16.27
C GLY A 41 25.16 -12.71 -16.72
N LYS A 42 24.76 -12.35 -17.95
CA LYS A 42 24.92 -10.98 -18.49
C LYS A 42 24.13 -9.97 -17.67
N ASP A 43 22.95 -10.37 -17.20
CA ASP A 43 22.06 -9.58 -16.39
C ASP A 43 22.07 -10.09 -14.94
N ARG A 44 21.87 -9.17 -14.00
CA ARG A 44 21.88 -9.44 -12.56
C ARG A 44 20.44 -9.58 -12.05
N TYR A 45 20.10 -10.70 -11.45
CA TYR A 45 18.74 -10.97 -10.98
C TYR A 45 18.72 -11.23 -9.48
N TRP A 46 17.74 -10.66 -8.78
CA TRP A 46 17.39 -11.10 -7.44
C TRP A 46 16.72 -12.47 -7.53
N VAL A 47 17.26 -13.43 -6.79
CA VAL A 47 16.80 -14.82 -6.73
C VAL A 47 16.92 -15.34 -5.29
N SER A 48 16.34 -16.49 -5.00
CA SER A 48 16.59 -17.26 -3.78
C SER A 48 17.05 -18.67 -4.14
N ARG A 49 17.69 -19.37 -3.20
CA ARG A 49 18.20 -20.73 -3.46
C ARG A 49 17.10 -21.75 -3.75
N ASN A 50 15.89 -21.52 -3.24
CA ASN A 50 14.72 -22.36 -3.52
C ASN A 50 14.08 -22.09 -4.90
N GLY A 51 14.68 -21.23 -5.73
CA GLY A 51 14.30 -21.02 -7.12
C GLY A 51 13.35 -19.83 -7.36
N SER A 52 12.93 -19.10 -6.33
CA SER A 52 12.15 -17.86 -6.55
C SER A 52 12.99 -16.81 -7.27
N ARG A 53 12.36 -16.09 -8.19
CA ARG A 53 12.96 -14.99 -8.96
C ARG A 53 12.20 -13.71 -8.66
N PHE A 54 12.91 -12.70 -8.19
CA PHE A 54 12.30 -11.47 -7.69
C PHE A 54 12.36 -10.30 -8.67
N GLY A 55 13.26 -10.33 -9.65
CA GLY A 55 13.36 -9.31 -10.69
C GLY A 55 14.80 -8.99 -11.09
N LEU A 56 14.96 -8.20 -12.16
CA LEU A 56 16.23 -7.62 -12.57
C LEU A 56 16.69 -6.62 -11.51
N GLN A 57 17.95 -6.71 -11.07
CA GLN A 57 18.55 -5.70 -10.19
C GLN A 57 18.51 -4.32 -10.88
N ASN A 58 18.11 -3.29 -10.14
CA ASN A 58 17.87 -1.93 -10.63
C ASN A 58 16.85 -1.87 -11.78
N GLY A 59 15.93 -2.85 -11.81
CA GLY A 59 14.82 -2.92 -12.75
C GLY A 59 13.66 -1.99 -12.39
N MET A 60 12.72 -1.88 -13.31
CA MET A 60 11.52 -1.06 -13.18
C MET A 60 10.46 -1.72 -12.28
N GLY A 61 10.03 -0.96 -11.26
CA GLY A 61 8.98 -1.34 -10.30
C GLY A 61 9.34 -2.52 -9.40
N SER A 62 8.40 -2.91 -8.55
CA SER A 62 8.57 -3.96 -7.52
C SER A 62 8.94 -5.36 -8.06
N ALA A 63 8.61 -5.63 -9.33
CA ALA A 63 8.94 -6.87 -10.02
C ALA A 63 10.31 -6.83 -10.73
N GLY A 64 11.03 -5.70 -10.71
CA GLY A 64 12.31 -5.54 -11.38
C GLY A 64 12.22 -5.83 -12.87
N ARG A 65 11.25 -5.25 -13.58
CA ARG A 65 11.08 -5.47 -15.02
C ARG A 65 12.19 -4.77 -15.79
N ARG A 66 12.57 -5.31 -16.95
CA ARG A 66 13.46 -4.58 -17.86
C ARG A 66 12.73 -3.34 -18.39
N TYR A 67 13.38 -2.18 -18.32
CA TYR A 67 12.90 -0.99 -19.02
C TYR A 67 13.02 -1.20 -20.54
N VAL A 68 11.93 -0.89 -21.26
CA VAL A 68 11.89 -0.90 -22.72
C VAL A 68 11.32 0.44 -23.19
N PRO A 69 12.10 1.23 -23.97
CA PRO A 69 11.64 2.53 -24.45
C PRO A 69 10.32 2.47 -25.22
N GLY A 70 9.43 3.42 -24.95
CA GLY A 70 8.15 3.59 -25.66
C GLY A 70 7.05 2.63 -25.24
N GLN A 71 7.28 1.73 -24.27
CA GLN A 71 6.25 0.81 -23.77
C GLN A 71 5.42 1.40 -22.63
N ILE A 72 6.04 2.17 -21.74
CA ILE A 72 5.38 2.74 -20.56
C ILE A 72 5.80 4.19 -20.43
N HIS A 73 4.85 5.10 -20.67
CA HIS A 73 5.11 6.54 -20.68
C HIS A 73 5.78 7.07 -19.40
N ARG A 74 5.32 6.64 -18.22
CA ARG A 74 5.92 7.04 -16.93
C ARG A 74 7.37 6.57 -16.80
N SER A 75 7.67 5.40 -17.36
CA SER A 75 9.01 4.82 -17.32
C SER A 75 9.97 5.50 -18.29
N ASP A 76 9.47 5.97 -19.43
CA ASP A 76 10.24 6.81 -20.35
C ASP A 76 10.67 8.12 -19.66
N ARG A 77 9.76 8.79 -18.93
CA ARG A 77 10.09 9.99 -18.14
C ARG A 77 11.18 9.72 -17.09
N MET A 78 11.10 8.59 -16.38
CA MET A 78 12.16 8.18 -15.43
C MET A 78 13.50 7.92 -16.14
N ALA A 79 13.47 7.31 -17.33
CA ALA A 79 14.65 7.04 -18.12
C ALA A 79 15.32 8.32 -18.65
N GLU A 80 14.53 9.31 -19.09
CA GLU A 80 15.01 10.63 -19.53
C GLU A 80 15.78 11.36 -18.41
N GLN A 81 15.36 11.20 -17.16
CA GLN A 81 16.07 11.72 -15.98
C GLN A 81 17.31 10.90 -15.61
N GLY A 82 17.64 9.84 -16.36
CA GLY A 82 18.83 9.03 -16.19
C GLY A 82 18.71 7.86 -15.22
N LEU A 83 17.52 7.58 -14.67
CA LEU A 83 17.37 6.61 -13.57
C LEU A 83 17.99 5.24 -13.85
N TYR A 84 17.62 4.62 -14.98
CA TYR A 84 18.13 3.28 -15.34
C TYR A 84 19.60 3.31 -15.77
N ARG A 85 20.07 4.41 -16.36
CA ARG A 85 21.49 4.59 -16.72
C ARG A 85 22.36 4.70 -15.48
N ASP A 86 21.88 5.40 -14.46
CA ASP A 86 22.54 5.55 -13.17
C ASP A 86 22.58 4.20 -12.44
N GLY A 87 21.44 3.48 -12.41
CA GLY A 87 21.37 2.11 -11.87
C GLY A 87 22.35 1.14 -12.54
N ALA A 88 22.50 1.20 -13.87
CA ALA A 88 23.48 0.38 -14.60
C ALA A 88 24.95 0.72 -14.26
N ARG A 89 25.21 1.92 -13.73
CA ARG A 89 26.53 2.37 -13.25
C ARG A 89 26.73 2.11 -11.75
N GLY A 90 25.76 1.49 -11.08
CA GLY A 90 25.79 1.23 -9.64
C GLY A 90 25.37 2.42 -8.77
N ILE A 91 24.82 3.49 -9.37
CA ILE A 91 24.30 4.65 -8.65
C ILE A 91 22.82 4.38 -8.32
N ARG A 92 22.53 4.10 -7.05
CA ARG A 92 21.18 3.71 -6.59
C ARG A 92 20.39 4.89 -6.03
N ARG A 93 19.91 5.77 -6.89
CA ARG A 93 19.17 6.99 -6.47
C ARG A 93 17.99 6.72 -5.54
N LEU A 94 17.31 5.57 -5.66
CA LEU A 94 16.17 5.21 -4.81
C LEU A 94 16.56 4.79 -3.39
N THR A 95 17.79 4.33 -3.17
CA THR A 95 18.23 3.70 -1.90
C THR A 95 19.54 4.30 -1.34
N GLU A 96 20.04 5.36 -1.97
CA GLU A 96 21.04 6.27 -1.40
C GLU A 96 20.32 7.55 -0.92
N PRO A 97 20.24 7.80 0.40
CA PRO A 97 19.35 8.82 0.96
C PRO A 97 19.66 10.24 0.45
N ASP A 98 20.94 10.59 0.31
CA ASP A 98 21.37 11.90 -0.19
C ASP A 98 21.05 12.11 -1.68
N LEU A 99 20.97 11.03 -2.46
CA LEU A 99 20.56 11.12 -3.87
C LEU A 99 19.05 11.17 -4.01
N ARG A 100 18.32 10.48 -3.13
CA ARG A 100 16.86 10.43 -3.15
C ARG A 100 16.23 11.81 -2.88
N ILE A 101 16.79 12.58 -1.94
CA ILE A 101 16.28 13.94 -1.66
C ILE A 101 16.46 14.90 -2.84
N LEU A 102 17.45 14.67 -3.72
CA LEU A 102 17.61 15.47 -4.93
C LEU A 102 16.48 15.19 -5.94
N ASP A 103 15.97 13.96 -5.95
CA ASP A 103 14.80 13.59 -6.75
C ASP A 103 13.51 14.18 -6.16
N GLN A 104 13.39 14.21 -4.83
CA GLN A 104 12.32 14.93 -4.14
C GLN A 104 12.33 16.43 -4.50
N ASP A 105 13.48 17.09 -4.40
CA ASP A 105 13.63 18.53 -4.69
C ASP A 105 13.33 18.84 -6.16
N ARG A 106 13.76 17.97 -7.10
CA ARG A 106 13.43 18.13 -8.53
C ARG A 106 11.93 18.05 -8.78
N ASP A 107 11.24 17.14 -8.10
CA ASP A 107 9.82 16.87 -8.32
C ASP A 107 8.91 17.77 -7.46
N GLY A 108 9.50 18.64 -6.62
CA GLY A 108 8.77 19.56 -5.73
C GLY A 108 8.11 18.87 -4.53
N VAL A 109 8.58 17.68 -4.16
CA VAL A 109 8.07 16.89 -3.03
C VAL A 109 8.90 17.20 -1.80
N GLN A 110 8.27 17.55 -0.68
CA GLN A 110 9.02 17.97 0.52
C GLN A 110 9.30 16.84 1.51
N ALA A 111 8.48 15.79 1.48
CA ALA A 111 8.69 14.56 2.21
C ALA A 111 7.91 13.43 1.53
N GLU A 112 8.21 12.19 1.89
CA GLU A 112 7.50 11.03 1.35
C GLU A 112 7.28 9.94 2.40
N VAL A 113 6.19 9.20 2.22
CA VAL A 113 5.93 7.94 2.93
C VAL A 113 6.52 6.80 2.10
N LEU A 114 7.35 5.97 2.74
CA LEU A 114 8.09 4.90 2.06
C LEU A 114 7.49 3.52 2.40
N TYR A 115 6.79 2.95 1.43
CA TYR A 115 6.49 1.53 1.36
C TYR A 115 7.75 0.73 0.97
N GLY A 116 7.79 -0.52 1.40
CA GLY A 116 8.99 -1.36 1.28
C GLY A 116 8.91 -2.46 0.24
N ILE A 117 9.37 -3.65 0.63
CA ILE A 117 9.52 -4.82 -0.22
C ILE A 117 8.18 -5.54 -0.45
N LEU A 118 7.14 -4.78 -0.81
CA LEU A 118 5.74 -5.23 -0.94
C LEU A 118 5.63 -6.56 -1.68
N GLY A 119 5.08 -7.57 -1.01
CA GLY A 119 4.91 -8.93 -1.53
C GLY A 119 6.20 -9.69 -1.86
N ALA A 120 7.39 -9.11 -1.73
CA ALA A 120 8.66 -9.78 -2.02
C ALA A 120 8.95 -10.89 -1.01
N ALA A 121 8.78 -10.61 0.28
CA ALA A 121 8.99 -11.63 1.32
C ALA A 121 8.08 -12.86 1.13
N MET A 122 6.82 -12.66 0.73
CA MET A 122 5.88 -13.77 0.48
C MET A 122 6.28 -14.65 -0.71
N ARG A 123 7.00 -14.10 -1.69
CA ARG A 123 7.52 -14.88 -2.83
C ARG A 123 8.62 -15.86 -2.43
N LEU A 124 9.13 -15.81 -1.19
CA LEU A 124 10.02 -16.84 -0.67
C LEU A 124 9.30 -18.19 -0.49
N GLY A 125 7.98 -18.19 -0.26
CA GLY A 125 7.24 -19.42 0.05
C GLY A 125 7.71 -20.07 1.36
N ASP A 126 8.16 -19.25 2.30
CA ASP A 126 8.84 -19.65 3.52
C ASP A 126 8.58 -18.55 4.57
N ASP A 127 7.75 -18.85 5.57
CA ASP A 127 7.24 -17.89 6.54
C ASP A 127 8.34 -17.37 7.49
N ASP A 128 9.21 -18.24 8.04
CA ASP A 128 10.30 -17.77 8.91
C ASP A 128 11.28 -16.88 8.13
N ALA A 129 11.62 -17.28 6.90
CA ALA A 129 12.53 -16.50 6.06
C ALA A 129 11.88 -15.17 5.65
N ALA A 130 10.57 -15.16 5.39
CA ALA A 130 9.84 -13.94 5.08
C ALA A 130 9.80 -12.97 6.26
N ALA A 131 9.49 -13.45 7.47
CA ALA A 131 9.49 -12.64 8.68
C ALA A 131 10.90 -12.06 8.96
N GLU A 132 11.95 -12.87 8.82
CA GLU A 132 13.32 -12.40 8.99
C GLU A 132 13.75 -11.40 7.91
N MET A 133 13.35 -11.62 6.66
CA MET A 133 13.59 -10.68 5.56
C MET A 133 12.95 -9.32 5.86
N MET A 134 11.69 -9.29 6.33
CA MET A 134 11.00 -8.07 6.73
C MET A 134 11.71 -7.38 7.90
N ARG A 135 12.13 -8.12 8.93
CA ARG A 135 12.87 -7.59 10.08
C ARG A 135 14.19 -6.93 9.67
N ILE A 136 14.96 -7.59 8.79
CA ILE A 136 16.21 -7.04 8.24
C ILE A 136 15.93 -5.76 7.45
N TYR A 137 14.89 -5.78 6.60
CA TYR A 137 14.47 -4.61 5.82
C TYR A 137 14.06 -3.45 6.72
N ASN A 138 13.25 -3.69 7.75
CA ASN A 138 12.78 -2.65 8.68
C ASN A 138 13.94 -2.00 9.45
N ALA A 139 14.90 -2.81 9.89
CA ALA A 139 16.12 -2.29 10.52
C ALA A 139 16.93 -1.40 9.56
N TRP A 140 17.09 -1.84 8.31
CA TRP A 140 17.77 -1.04 7.27
C TRP A 140 17.00 0.23 6.89
N LEU A 141 15.67 0.15 6.76
CA LEU A 141 14.82 1.29 6.43
C LEU A 141 14.87 2.34 7.54
N ALA A 142 14.92 1.91 8.80
CA ALA A 142 15.10 2.82 9.92
C ALA A 142 16.43 3.59 9.84
N ASP A 143 17.53 2.91 9.51
CA ASP A 143 18.83 3.55 9.28
C ASP A 143 18.75 4.54 8.11
N PHE A 144 18.11 4.15 7.00
CA PHE A 144 17.89 4.98 5.82
C PHE A 144 17.08 6.25 6.14
N CYS A 145 15.94 6.11 6.82
CA CYS A 145 15.09 7.23 7.20
C CYS A 145 15.78 8.19 8.18
N SER A 146 16.69 7.68 9.02
CA SER A 146 17.40 8.48 10.02
C SER A 146 18.40 9.47 9.41
N VAL A 147 18.78 9.31 8.13
CA VAL A 147 19.67 10.27 7.44
C VAL A 147 18.97 11.60 7.17
N HIS A 148 17.71 11.56 6.71
CA HIS A 148 16.87 12.74 6.49
C HIS A 148 15.48 12.55 7.14
N PRO A 149 15.38 12.57 8.49
CA PRO A 149 14.16 12.19 9.21
C PRO A 149 13.01 13.18 9.02
N ALA A 150 13.29 14.37 8.49
CA ALA A 150 12.29 15.35 8.09
C ALA A 150 11.81 15.16 6.64
N ARG A 151 12.44 14.28 5.85
CA ARG A 151 12.10 13.99 4.45
C ARG A 151 11.50 12.60 4.26
N PHE A 152 11.81 11.66 5.16
CA PHE A 152 11.43 10.25 5.02
C PHE A 152 10.54 9.77 6.16
N ALA A 153 9.38 9.24 5.81
CA ALA A 153 8.46 8.56 6.71
C ALA A 153 8.36 7.07 6.31
N GLY A 154 9.29 6.25 6.81
CA GLY A 154 9.31 4.81 6.50
C GLY A 154 8.19 4.03 7.18
N LEU A 155 7.64 3.04 6.46
CA LEU A 155 6.66 2.09 6.96
C LEU A 155 7.31 0.72 7.18
N ALA A 156 7.26 0.21 8.41
CA ALA A 156 7.76 -1.13 8.70
C ALA A 156 6.87 -2.19 8.03
N ASN A 157 7.47 -3.17 7.37
CA ASN A 157 6.75 -4.30 6.78
C ASN A 157 6.45 -5.31 7.88
N ILE A 158 5.18 -5.63 8.07
CA ILE A 158 4.69 -6.51 9.13
C ILE A 158 4.15 -7.80 8.50
N PRO A 159 4.58 -8.99 8.97
CA PRO A 159 4.07 -10.25 8.46
C PRO A 159 2.56 -10.38 8.75
N SER A 160 1.82 -10.95 7.80
CA SER A 160 0.38 -11.18 7.92
C SER A 160 0.00 -12.66 8.08
N HIS A 161 0.98 -13.57 8.03
CA HIS A 161 0.79 -15.01 8.21
C HIS A 161 0.85 -15.45 9.68
N ASP A 162 1.49 -14.67 10.54
CA ASP A 162 1.68 -14.94 11.97
C ASP A 162 1.48 -13.64 12.77
N VAL A 163 0.42 -13.60 13.58
CA VAL A 163 0.05 -12.43 14.39
C VAL A 163 1.02 -12.20 15.54
N ASP A 164 1.58 -13.25 16.13
CA ASP A 164 2.53 -13.11 17.24
C ASP A 164 3.85 -12.52 16.71
N ALA A 165 4.31 -13.01 15.55
CA ALA A 165 5.45 -12.43 14.83
C ALA A 165 5.18 -10.96 14.44
N ALA A 166 3.95 -10.65 14.00
CA ALA A 166 3.54 -9.30 13.65
C ALA A 166 3.64 -8.36 14.87
N VAL A 167 3.05 -8.74 16.01
CA VAL A 167 3.09 -7.95 17.25
C VAL A 167 4.53 -7.73 17.71
N CYS A 168 5.35 -8.78 17.73
CA CYS A 168 6.76 -8.67 18.11
C CYS A 168 7.53 -7.67 17.23
N GLU A 169 7.24 -7.64 15.92
CA GLU A 169 7.87 -6.68 15.02
C GLU A 169 7.34 -5.25 15.22
N VAL A 170 6.04 -5.07 15.49
CA VAL A 170 5.49 -3.74 15.85
C VAL A 170 6.19 -3.19 17.10
N GLU A 171 6.35 -4.00 18.14
CA GLU A 171 7.04 -3.60 19.38
C GLU A 171 8.50 -3.22 19.12
N ARG A 172 9.23 -4.02 18.34
CA ARG A 172 10.62 -3.75 17.95
C ARG A 172 10.77 -2.46 17.15
N VAL A 173 9.84 -2.19 16.25
CA VAL A 173 9.80 -0.97 15.44
C VAL A 173 9.51 0.24 16.31
N ALA A 174 8.54 0.13 17.23
CA ALA A 174 8.20 1.17 18.18
C ALA A 174 9.37 1.51 19.11
N GLU A 175 10.07 0.51 19.63
CA GLU A 175 11.27 0.68 20.47
C GLU A 175 12.39 1.42 19.72
N ARG A 176 12.57 1.13 18.43
CA ARG A 176 13.57 1.80 17.59
C ARG A 176 13.23 3.28 17.31
N GLY A 177 11.95 3.62 17.21
CA GLY A 177 11.46 5.01 17.13
C GLY A 177 11.78 5.79 15.83
N ALA A 178 12.34 5.14 14.81
CA ALA A 178 12.76 5.79 13.56
C ALA A 178 11.70 5.74 12.44
N LEU A 179 10.85 4.71 12.43
CA LEU A 179 9.79 4.52 11.43
C LEU A 179 8.49 5.20 11.87
N ARG A 180 7.65 5.59 10.91
CA ARG A 180 6.48 6.47 11.14
C ARG A 180 5.14 5.76 11.00
N GLY A 181 5.15 4.47 10.67
CA GLY A 181 3.97 3.63 10.57
C GLY A 181 4.36 2.18 10.28
N ILE A 182 3.34 1.34 10.15
CA ILE A 182 3.48 -0.05 9.76
C ILE A 182 2.65 -0.32 8.51
N GLU A 183 3.13 -1.20 7.63
CA GLU A 183 2.36 -1.79 6.54
C GLU A 183 2.18 -3.27 6.83
N VAL A 184 0.93 -3.70 6.99
CA VAL A 184 0.60 -5.11 7.17
C VAL A 184 0.59 -5.74 5.79
N ALA A 185 1.50 -6.70 5.57
CA ALA A 185 1.77 -7.29 4.26
C ALA A 185 0.47 -7.85 3.64
N ASN A 186 -0.12 -7.08 2.75
CA ASN A 186 -1.42 -7.42 2.20
C ASN A 186 -1.33 -8.66 1.31
N THR A 187 -2.17 -9.66 1.57
CA THR A 187 -2.21 -10.87 0.76
C THR A 187 -3.60 -11.48 0.72
N HIS A 188 -3.88 -12.16 -0.39
CA HIS A 188 -5.14 -12.85 -0.60
C HIS A 188 -5.39 -14.00 0.37
N GLN A 189 -4.35 -14.52 1.04
CA GLN A 189 -4.43 -15.62 1.99
C GLN A 189 -4.72 -15.17 3.44
N MET A 190 -4.79 -13.87 3.71
CA MET A 190 -5.08 -13.35 5.05
C MET A 190 -6.44 -13.84 5.56
N ALA A 191 -6.52 -14.06 6.86
CA ALA A 191 -7.80 -14.10 7.54
C ALA A 191 -8.54 -12.77 7.33
N PRO A 192 -9.88 -12.77 7.17
CA PRO A 192 -10.66 -11.53 7.10
C PRO A 192 -10.33 -10.60 8.27
N LEU A 193 -10.30 -9.29 8.03
CA LEU A 193 -9.84 -8.34 9.07
C LEU A 193 -10.81 -8.16 10.26
N PHE A 194 -12.03 -8.68 10.15
CA PHE A 194 -12.97 -8.80 11.27
C PHE A 194 -12.71 -10.03 12.15
N ASP A 195 -11.79 -10.92 11.76
CA ASP A 195 -11.45 -12.10 12.57
C ASP A 195 -10.77 -11.66 13.88
N PRO A 196 -11.20 -12.18 15.05
CA PRO A 196 -10.60 -11.86 16.33
C PRO A 196 -9.10 -12.16 16.43
N CYS A 197 -8.53 -13.00 15.57
CA CYS A 197 -7.11 -13.29 15.54
C CYS A 197 -6.25 -12.02 15.34
N TRP A 198 -6.79 -10.97 14.71
CA TRP A 198 -6.09 -9.71 14.48
C TRP A 198 -6.08 -8.76 15.71
N ALA A 199 -6.90 -9.03 16.73
CA ALA A 199 -7.04 -8.14 17.89
C ALA A 199 -5.71 -7.79 18.59
N PRO A 200 -4.75 -8.73 18.78
CA PRO A 200 -3.45 -8.40 19.34
C PRO A 200 -2.66 -7.38 18.49
N LEU A 201 -2.72 -7.50 17.16
CA LEU A 201 -2.03 -6.58 16.26
C LEU A 201 -2.64 -5.17 16.33
N TRP A 202 -3.97 -5.05 16.36
CA TRP A 202 -4.65 -3.76 16.50
C TRP A 202 -4.28 -3.06 17.81
N ALA A 203 -4.28 -3.81 18.91
CA ALA A 203 -3.87 -3.30 20.22
C ALA A 203 -2.40 -2.83 20.23
N ALA A 204 -1.49 -3.63 19.65
CA ALA A 204 -0.07 -3.28 19.57
C ALA A 204 0.16 -2.02 18.73
N ALA A 205 -0.49 -1.88 17.58
CA ALA A 205 -0.38 -0.71 16.72
C ALA A 205 -0.93 0.56 17.39
N GLU A 206 -2.09 0.46 18.05
CA GLU A 206 -2.67 1.57 18.81
C GLU A 206 -1.77 1.99 19.99
N GLN A 207 -1.23 1.03 20.74
CA GLN A 207 -0.32 1.29 21.86
C GLN A 207 0.98 1.94 21.40
N ALA A 208 1.53 1.49 20.26
CA ALA A 208 2.72 2.08 19.65
C ALA A 208 2.47 3.46 19.05
N GLY A 209 1.20 3.84 18.85
CA GLY A 209 0.83 5.09 18.16
C GLY A 209 1.25 5.09 16.69
N LEU A 210 1.43 3.91 16.08
CA LEU A 210 1.84 3.76 14.69
C LEU A 210 0.60 3.59 13.80
N PRO A 211 0.41 4.43 12.75
CA PRO A 211 -0.67 4.20 11.78
C PRO A 211 -0.45 2.87 11.06
N VAL A 212 -1.56 2.17 10.81
CA VAL A 212 -1.59 0.92 10.07
C VAL A 212 -1.93 1.20 8.62
N HIS A 213 -1.03 0.78 7.74
CA HIS A 213 -1.17 0.91 6.31
C HIS A 213 -1.50 -0.44 5.69
N PHE A 214 -2.40 -0.43 4.70
CA PHE A 214 -2.53 -1.50 3.73
C PHE A 214 -2.28 -0.93 2.35
N HIS A 215 -1.38 -1.56 1.61
CA HIS A 215 -1.13 -1.22 0.22
C HIS A 215 -1.94 -2.15 -0.69
N THR A 216 -2.50 -1.62 -1.79
CA THR A 216 -3.24 -2.47 -2.72
C THR A 216 -2.34 -3.50 -3.41
N ILE A 217 -2.88 -4.70 -3.59
CA ILE A 217 -2.32 -5.79 -4.38
C ILE A 217 -3.26 -6.20 -5.53
N GLY A 218 -4.35 -5.46 -5.72
CA GLY A 218 -5.37 -5.78 -6.71
C GLY A 218 -6.34 -6.84 -6.24
N PRO A 219 -7.36 -7.16 -7.05
CA PRO A 219 -8.17 -8.34 -6.84
C PRO A 219 -7.37 -9.61 -7.16
N ARG A 220 -7.84 -10.75 -6.64
CA ARG A 220 -7.36 -12.06 -7.09
C ARG A 220 -7.48 -12.15 -8.61
N MET A 221 -6.50 -12.77 -9.25
CA MET A 221 -6.54 -13.00 -10.68
C MET A 221 -7.52 -14.13 -11.00
N ASP A 222 -8.56 -13.81 -11.77
CA ASP A 222 -9.58 -14.79 -12.21
C ASP A 222 -9.18 -15.58 -13.46
N TYR A 223 -8.06 -15.21 -14.09
CA TYR A 223 -7.60 -15.79 -15.36
C TYR A 223 -6.11 -16.08 -15.34
N ASP A 224 -5.72 -17.18 -15.97
CA ASP A 224 -4.32 -17.42 -16.35
C ASP A 224 -4.00 -16.60 -17.60
N PHE A 225 -3.22 -15.52 -17.44
CA PHE A 225 -2.80 -14.68 -18.57
C PHE A 225 -2.01 -15.45 -19.63
N ALA A 226 -1.32 -16.53 -19.26
CA ALA A 226 -0.49 -17.31 -20.17
C ALA A 226 -1.34 -18.24 -21.06
N SER A 227 -2.55 -18.60 -20.62
CA SER A 227 -3.47 -19.41 -21.41
C SER A 227 -4.28 -18.59 -22.43
N LEU A 228 -4.21 -17.26 -22.37
CA LEU A 228 -4.95 -16.36 -23.26
C LEU A 228 -4.14 -16.04 -24.52
N ALA A 229 -4.84 -15.89 -25.65
CA ALA A 229 -4.22 -15.35 -26.86
C ALA A 229 -3.68 -13.92 -26.60
N PRO A 230 -2.63 -13.48 -27.32
CA PRO A 230 -1.85 -12.29 -26.93
C PRO A 230 -2.67 -11.01 -26.73
N MET A 231 -3.66 -10.75 -27.60
CA MET A 231 -4.51 -9.57 -27.49
C MET A 231 -5.44 -9.67 -26.27
N GLN A 232 -6.05 -10.83 -26.04
CA GLN A 232 -6.92 -11.10 -24.91
C GLN A 232 -6.15 -10.98 -23.58
N SER A 233 -4.92 -11.49 -23.53
CA SER A 233 -4.04 -11.33 -22.37
C SER A 233 -3.78 -9.85 -22.05
N ARG A 234 -3.53 -9.02 -23.08
CA ARG A 234 -3.37 -7.56 -22.93
C ARG A 234 -4.65 -6.86 -22.48
N GLN A 235 -5.80 -7.24 -23.03
CA GLN A 235 -7.10 -6.70 -22.66
C GLN A 235 -7.45 -7.06 -21.21
N ALA A 236 -7.25 -8.31 -20.81
CA ALA A 236 -7.43 -8.76 -19.43
C ALA A 236 -6.51 -7.99 -18.47
N PHE A 237 -5.25 -7.73 -18.86
CA PHE A 237 -4.33 -6.96 -18.04
C PHE A 237 -4.76 -5.50 -17.90
N ALA A 238 -5.33 -4.91 -18.97
CA ALA A 238 -5.91 -3.57 -18.92
C ALA A 238 -7.11 -3.49 -17.95
N VAL A 239 -7.99 -4.49 -17.95
CA VAL A 239 -9.09 -4.58 -16.97
C VAL A 239 -8.53 -4.70 -15.55
N HIS A 240 -7.61 -5.63 -15.33
CA HIS A 240 -7.01 -5.85 -14.01
C HIS A 240 -6.34 -4.60 -13.45
N ILE A 241 -5.44 -3.95 -14.20
CA ILE A 241 -4.71 -2.79 -13.70
C ILE A 241 -5.62 -1.57 -13.49
N THR A 242 -6.73 -1.46 -14.24
CA THR A 242 -7.71 -0.37 -14.08
C THR A 242 -8.58 -0.58 -12.84
N GLY A 243 -9.01 -1.83 -12.57
CA GLY A 243 -9.84 -2.16 -11.40
C GLY A 243 -9.05 -2.42 -10.12
N PHE A 244 -7.72 -2.53 -10.21
CA PHE A 244 -6.80 -2.92 -9.14
C PHE A 244 -7.08 -2.21 -7.80
N GLN A 245 -7.32 -0.91 -7.86
CA GLN A 245 -7.50 -0.06 -6.70
C GLN A 245 -8.81 -0.30 -5.93
N LEU A 246 -9.84 -0.83 -6.59
CA LEU A 246 -11.16 -1.08 -6.00
C LEU A 246 -11.14 -2.20 -4.95
N ALA A 247 -10.14 -3.09 -4.99
CA ALA A 247 -10.00 -4.17 -4.02
C ALA A 247 -9.87 -3.65 -2.57
N MET A 248 -9.40 -2.42 -2.40
CA MET A 248 -9.23 -1.79 -1.08
C MET A 248 -10.55 -1.40 -0.40
N ALA A 249 -11.66 -1.34 -1.13
CA ALA A 249 -12.98 -1.14 -0.53
C ALA A 249 -13.29 -2.26 0.49
N LYS A 250 -12.90 -3.50 0.19
CA LYS A 250 -13.10 -4.64 1.09
C LYS A 250 -12.36 -4.46 2.42
N ILE A 251 -11.11 -3.99 2.38
CA ILE A 251 -10.31 -3.73 3.59
C ILE A 251 -11.01 -2.73 4.50
N VAL A 252 -11.50 -1.61 3.94
CA VAL A 252 -12.24 -0.59 4.70
C VAL A 252 -13.53 -1.19 5.30
N MET A 253 -14.28 -1.95 4.51
CA MET A 253 -15.50 -2.60 4.98
C MET A 253 -15.24 -3.57 6.13
N GLU A 254 -14.22 -4.43 6.02
CA GLU A 254 -13.91 -5.43 7.06
C GLU A 254 -13.44 -4.78 8.36
N VAL A 255 -12.60 -3.74 8.29
CA VAL A 255 -12.12 -3.02 9.47
C VAL A 255 -13.26 -2.29 10.18
N ILE A 256 -14.14 -1.61 9.42
CA ILE A 256 -15.25 -0.86 10.00
C ILE A 256 -16.34 -1.82 10.50
N TYR A 257 -16.89 -2.73 9.70
CA TYR A 257 -17.93 -3.66 10.16
C TYR A 257 -17.43 -4.64 11.22
N GLY A 258 -16.14 -4.98 11.20
CA GLY A 258 -15.49 -5.77 12.24
C GLY A 258 -15.34 -5.04 13.59
N GLY A 259 -15.70 -3.75 13.67
CA GLY A 259 -15.64 -2.98 14.91
C GLY A 259 -14.23 -2.63 15.37
N VAL A 260 -13.22 -2.76 14.51
CA VAL A 260 -11.81 -2.51 14.86
C VAL A 260 -11.62 -1.07 15.32
N LEU A 261 -12.17 -0.10 14.59
CA LEU A 261 -12.08 1.34 14.94
C LEU A 261 -13.00 1.73 16.11
N GLU A 262 -13.91 0.84 16.51
CA GLU A 262 -14.70 1.02 17.73
C GLU A 262 -13.95 0.52 18.97
N ALA A 263 -13.28 -0.63 18.85
CA ALA A 263 -12.43 -1.18 19.90
C ALA A 263 -11.13 -0.37 20.10
N HIS A 264 -10.58 0.18 19.02
CA HIS A 264 -9.31 0.91 18.98
C HIS A 264 -9.49 2.34 18.44
N PRO A 265 -10.13 3.23 19.21
CA PRO A 265 -10.54 4.55 18.75
C PRO A 265 -9.40 5.51 18.41
N LYS A 266 -8.15 5.21 18.80
CA LYS A 266 -6.96 6.00 18.45
C LYS A 266 -6.18 5.41 17.27
N LEU A 267 -6.53 4.21 16.82
CA LEU A 267 -5.91 3.58 15.67
C LEU A 267 -6.16 4.42 14.41
N LYS A 268 -5.12 4.62 13.62
CA LYS A 268 -5.20 5.29 12.31
C LYS A 268 -4.98 4.26 11.22
N LEU A 269 -5.93 4.16 10.29
CA LEU A 269 -5.84 3.31 9.12
C LEU A 269 -5.51 4.17 7.88
N VAL A 270 -4.58 3.70 7.05
CA VAL A 270 -4.24 4.31 5.76
C VAL A 270 -4.32 3.26 4.66
N ILE A 271 -4.93 3.63 3.54
CA ILE A 271 -5.03 2.79 2.34
C ILE A 271 -4.14 3.36 1.22
N GLY A 272 -3.03 2.68 0.95
CA GLY A 272 -2.02 3.06 -0.05
C GLY A 272 -2.40 2.66 -1.47
N GLU A 273 -2.00 3.48 -2.45
CA GLU A 273 -2.27 3.33 -3.89
C GLU A 273 -3.74 3.00 -4.26
N SER A 274 -4.73 3.33 -3.43
CA SER A 274 -6.11 2.86 -3.61
C SER A 274 -7.02 3.77 -4.45
N GLY A 275 -6.53 4.95 -4.85
CA GLY A 275 -7.40 6.01 -5.35
C GLY A 275 -8.47 6.42 -4.31
N ILE A 276 -9.31 7.39 -4.68
CA ILE A 276 -10.31 7.96 -3.74
C ILE A 276 -11.75 7.99 -4.27
N GLY A 277 -11.95 7.77 -5.58
CA GLY A 277 -13.26 7.98 -6.21
C GLY A 277 -14.37 7.04 -5.74
N TRP A 278 -14.02 5.84 -5.24
CA TRP A 278 -14.98 4.85 -4.74
C TRP A 278 -15.37 5.07 -3.28
N ILE A 279 -14.58 5.84 -2.51
CA ILE A 279 -14.75 5.99 -1.06
C ILE A 279 -16.13 6.58 -0.71
N PRO A 280 -16.61 7.67 -1.34
CA PRO A 280 -17.93 8.21 -1.02
C PRO A 280 -19.05 7.19 -1.24
N TYR A 281 -18.99 6.44 -2.35
CA TYR A 281 -19.99 5.44 -2.70
C TYR A 281 -20.07 4.32 -1.65
N ILE A 282 -18.93 3.74 -1.26
CA ILE A 282 -18.97 2.62 -0.31
C ILE A 282 -19.40 3.08 1.08
N LEU A 283 -19.01 4.28 1.53
CA LEU A 283 -19.38 4.76 2.85
C LEU A 283 -20.89 5.04 2.94
N GLU A 284 -21.46 5.65 1.89
CA GLU A 284 -22.91 5.86 1.81
C GLU A 284 -23.66 4.52 1.78
N HIS A 285 -23.18 3.56 0.99
CA HIS A 285 -23.82 2.26 0.91
C HIS A 285 -23.70 1.48 2.22
N MET A 286 -22.55 1.56 2.90
CA MET A 286 -22.38 0.92 4.20
C MET A 286 -23.33 1.48 5.26
N ASP A 287 -23.59 2.78 5.25
CA ASP A 287 -24.57 3.41 6.14
C ASP A 287 -25.99 2.90 5.87
N LEU A 288 -26.38 2.76 4.59
CA LEU A 288 -27.68 2.21 4.20
C LEU A 288 -27.86 0.78 4.70
N GLU A 289 -26.88 -0.09 4.43
CA GLU A 289 -26.90 -1.49 4.86
C GLU A 289 -26.90 -1.60 6.40
N TRP A 290 -26.12 -0.76 7.07
CA TRP A 290 -26.11 -0.70 8.53
C TRP A 290 -27.46 -0.27 9.10
N GLU A 291 -28.12 0.72 8.48
CA GLU A 291 -29.42 1.19 8.93
C GLU A 291 -30.54 0.17 8.76
N ASP A 292 -30.49 -0.59 7.66
CA ASP A 292 -31.51 -1.59 7.30
C ASP A 292 -31.35 -2.89 8.09
N GLN A 293 -30.12 -3.45 8.18
CA GLN A 293 -29.93 -4.84 8.61
C GLN A 293 -28.86 -5.07 9.66
N PHE A 294 -27.91 -4.15 9.88
CA PHE A 294 -26.70 -4.43 10.67
C PHE A 294 -26.51 -3.58 11.94
N LYS A 295 -27.61 -3.03 12.51
CA LYS A 295 -27.56 -2.32 13.81
C LYS A 295 -27.26 -3.21 15.01
N ASP A 296 -27.30 -4.52 14.84
CA ASP A 296 -26.96 -5.52 15.86
C ASP A 296 -25.45 -5.79 15.97
N LEU A 297 -24.64 -5.29 15.02
CA LEU A 297 -23.18 -5.32 15.10
C LEU A 297 -22.65 -4.45 16.26
N THR A 298 -21.34 -4.53 16.52
CA THR A 298 -20.66 -3.82 17.61
C THR A 298 -20.55 -2.31 17.42
N LEU A 299 -21.01 -1.75 16.30
CA LEU A 299 -20.86 -0.34 15.97
C LEU A 299 -21.84 0.55 16.73
N THR A 300 -21.33 1.61 17.35
CA THR A 300 -22.15 2.60 18.06
C THR A 300 -22.49 3.84 17.23
N MET A 301 -21.92 3.94 16.02
CA MET A 301 -22.04 5.04 15.06
C MET A 301 -22.27 4.47 13.66
N LYS A 302 -22.72 5.29 12.72
CA LYS A 302 -22.79 4.86 11.32
C LYS A 302 -21.37 4.56 10.79
N PRO A 303 -21.20 3.57 9.89
CA PRO A 303 -19.91 3.29 9.26
C PRO A 303 -19.16 4.52 8.73
N SER A 304 -19.84 5.44 8.07
CA SER A 304 -19.24 6.66 7.52
C SER A 304 -18.70 7.63 8.58
N GLU A 305 -19.19 7.55 9.82
CA GLU A 305 -18.71 8.38 10.93
C GLU A 305 -17.31 7.92 11.40
N TYR A 306 -16.98 6.63 11.30
CA TYR A 306 -15.63 6.14 11.60
C TYR A 306 -14.58 6.63 10.60
N TRP A 307 -14.98 6.93 9.36
CA TRP A 307 -14.08 7.48 8.33
C TRP A 307 -13.71 8.94 8.58
N ARG A 308 -14.61 9.73 9.17
CA ARG A 308 -14.50 11.20 9.20
C ARG A 308 -13.77 11.76 10.44
N VAL A 309 -13.38 10.95 11.41
CA VAL A 309 -12.96 11.45 12.73
C VAL A 309 -11.51 11.97 12.72
N PRO A 310 -11.26 13.28 12.91
CA PRO A 310 -9.90 13.81 12.98
C PRO A 310 -9.26 13.57 14.35
N GLU A 311 -10.04 13.44 15.43
CA GLU A 311 -9.63 13.04 16.79
C GLU A 311 -10.91 12.89 17.65
N ARG A 312 -11.13 11.75 18.33
CA ARG A 312 -12.26 11.61 19.28
C ARG A 312 -11.97 12.47 20.53
N PRO A 313 -12.86 13.38 20.95
CA PRO A 313 -12.77 13.90 22.31
C PRO A 313 -13.02 12.74 23.28
N HIS A 314 -12.14 12.56 24.26
CA HIS A 314 -12.25 11.53 25.29
C HIS A 314 -13.64 11.60 25.96
N ARG A 315 -14.54 10.67 25.63
CA ARG A 315 -15.73 10.44 26.43
C ARG A 315 -15.29 9.62 27.64
N HIS A 316 -15.11 10.27 28.78
CA HIS A 316 -15.07 9.56 30.04
C HIS A 316 -16.37 8.74 30.19
N PRO A 317 -16.30 7.49 30.68
CA PRO A 317 -17.51 6.77 31.03
C PRO A 317 -18.29 7.63 32.04
N PRO A 318 -19.63 7.75 31.92
CA PRO A 318 -20.41 8.52 32.87
C PRO A 318 -20.12 8.00 34.27
N ALA A 319 -19.69 8.89 35.15
CA ALA A 319 -19.46 8.57 36.55
C ALA A 319 -20.71 7.88 37.09
N ARG A 320 -20.55 6.63 37.55
CA ARG A 320 -21.61 5.93 38.26
C ARG A 320 -21.82 6.67 39.58
N HIS A 321 -22.72 7.65 39.59
CA HIS A 321 -23.21 8.21 40.83
C HIS A 321 -23.96 7.12 41.60
N PRO A 322 -23.58 6.82 42.85
CA PRO A 322 -24.37 5.91 43.67
C PRO A 322 -25.73 6.54 43.90
N ARG A 323 -26.78 5.89 43.41
CA ARG A 323 -28.17 6.29 43.69
C ARG A 323 -28.39 6.25 45.19
N ARG A 324 -28.43 7.42 45.83
CA ARG A 324 -29.00 7.56 47.18
C ARG A 324 -30.47 7.17 47.10
N GLY A 325 -30.82 6.11 47.81
CA GLY A 325 -32.20 5.66 47.95
C GLY A 325 -33.04 6.72 48.65
N GLN A 326 -34.04 7.24 47.96
CA GLN A 326 -35.23 7.81 48.60
C GLN A 326 -36.38 6.85 48.35
N ARG A 327 -36.83 6.22 49.44
CA ARG A 327 -38.08 5.48 49.48
C ARG A 327 -39.21 6.50 49.50
N HIS A 328 -40.08 6.47 48.49
CA HIS A 328 -41.44 6.98 48.62
C HIS A 328 -42.45 5.87 48.33
N VAL A 329 -43.39 5.77 49.25
CA VAL A 329 -44.46 4.78 49.36
C VAL A 329 -45.73 5.35 48.72
N GLY A 330 -46.46 4.50 47.99
CA GLY A 330 -47.86 4.69 47.59
C GLY A 330 -48.04 5.32 46.20
N GLN A 331 -48.94 4.91 45.32
CA GLN A 331 -50.09 3.99 45.39
C GLN A 331 -50.35 3.40 43.99
N ARG A 332 -50.93 2.20 43.94
CA ARG A 332 -51.38 1.52 42.70
C ARG A 332 -52.81 1.95 42.31
N LEU A 333 -53.06 2.17 41.02
CA LEU A 333 -54.39 2.15 40.39
C LEU A 333 -54.34 1.42 39.02
N PRO A 334 -55.45 0.82 38.54
CA PRO A 334 -55.47 -0.35 37.63
C PRO A 334 -55.69 0.00 36.13
N PRO A 335 -55.64 -0.97 35.18
CA PRO A 335 -55.43 -0.70 33.77
C PRO A 335 -56.74 -0.41 33.01
N SER A 336 -56.71 0.54 32.08
CA SER A 336 -57.82 0.80 31.15
C SER A 336 -57.57 0.17 29.78
N ARG A 337 -58.58 -0.60 29.35
CA ARG A 337 -58.70 -1.20 28.01
C ARG A 337 -58.99 -0.11 26.97
N ARG A 338 -58.35 -0.18 25.81
CA ARG A 338 -58.95 0.31 24.55
C ARG A 338 -58.75 -0.69 23.42
N ARG A 339 -59.89 -1.22 22.95
CA ARG A 339 -60.11 -1.80 21.62
C ARG A 339 -60.44 -0.67 20.64
N LEU A 340 -60.12 -0.89 19.36
CA LEU A 340 -60.74 -0.43 18.10
C LEU A 340 -59.62 -0.48 17.03
N ALA A 341 -59.76 -0.90 15.79
CA ALA A 341 -60.77 -1.62 15.02
C ALA A 341 -60.02 -2.13 13.76
N ARG A 342 -60.41 -3.29 13.22
CA ARG A 342 -59.98 -3.77 11.89
C ARG A 342 -60.82 -3.08 10.81
N LEU A 343 -60.29 -2.93 9.59
CA LEU A 343 -60.94 -3.18 8.29
C LEU A 343 -59.86 -3.10 7.15
N PRO A 344 -60.10 -3.63 5.92
CA PRO A 344 -59.17 -4.55 5.27
C PRO A 344 -58.70 -4.13 3.86
N GLY A 345 -57.69 -4.87 3.37
CA GLY A 345 -57.64 -5.35 1.98
C GLY A 345 -56.77 -4.55 1.02
N PHE A 346 -55.65 -5.14 0.58
CA PHE A 346 -55.17 -4.95 -0.79
C PHE A 346 -54.66 -6.27 -1.36
N HIS A 347 -55.18 -6.57 -2.55
CA HIS A 347 -54.95 -7.78 -3.33
C HIS A 347 -53.54 -7.83 -3.93
N ARG A 348 -52.98 -9.05 -3.96
CA ARG A 348 -51.89 -9.46 -4.84
C ARG A 348 -52.35 -9.52 -6.30
N ALA A 349 -51.54 -8.96 -7.19
CA ALA A 349 -51.34 -9.39 -8.57
C ALA A 349 -49.87 -9.05 -8.90
N GLY A 350 -49.03 -9.89 -9.47
CA GLY A 350 -49.25 -11.04 -10.31
C GLY A 350 -48.24 -10.93 -11.44
N THR A 351 -47.09 -11.56 -11.26
CA THR A 351 -46.04 -11.75 -12.27
C THR A 351 -46.60 -12.39 -13.55
N ARG A 352 -46.27 -11.84 -14.72
CA ARG A 352 -46.31 -12.57 -16.00
C ARG A 352 -45.04 -12.33 -16.81
N LEU A 353 -44.34 -13.43 -17.05
CA LEU A 353 -43.30 -13.62 -18.05
C LEU A 353 -43.93 -14.06 -19.39
N CYS A 354 -43.11 -14.02 -20.45
CA CYS A 354 -43.28 -14.51 -21.84
C CYS A 354 -43.74 -13.42 -22.84
N ARG A 355 -43.19 -13.28 -24.05
CA ARG A 355 -42.39 -14.17 -24.89
C ARG A 355 -41.72 -13.39 -26.04
N ARG A 356 -40.73 -14.03 -26.67
CA ARG A 356 -40.00 -13.64 -27.90
C ARG A 356 -40.90 -13.28 -29.09
N GLY A 357 -40.40 -12.38 -29.94
CA GLY A 357 -40.84 -12.17 -31.32
C GLY A 357 -39.73 -11.50 -32.14
N ASP A 358 -39.55 -11.98 -33.36
CA ASP A 358 -38.41 -11.78 -34.27
C ASP A 358 -38.20 -10.35 -34.82
N ALA A 359 -36.98 -10.09 -35.33
CA ALA A 359 -36.53 -8.91 -36.05
C ALA A 359 -37.13 -8.84 -37.49
N PRO A 360 -37.04 -7.71 -38.24
CA PRO A 360 -35.77 -7.34 -38.89
C PRO A 360 -35.49 -5.82 -39.14
N GLN A 361 -34.18 -5.55 -39.30
CA GLN A 361 -33.49 -4.62 -40.22
C GLN A 361 -33.61 -3.07 -40.13
N ASP A 362 -32.41 -2.50 -40.25
CA ASP A 362 -32.00 -1.22 -40.85
C ASP A 362 -32.46 0.09 -40.23
N ARG A 363 -31.59 0.68 -39.38
CA ARG A 363 -31.38 2.14 -39.36
C ARG A 363 -29.91 2.53 -39.17
N VAL A 364 -29.49 3.32 -40.14
CA VAL A 364 -28.28 4.14 -40.26
C VAL A 364 -28.05 4.98 -38.99
N TRP A 365 -26.84 4.91 -38.43
CA TRP A 365 -26.39 5.84 -37.38
C TRP A 365 -25.65 7.01 -38.03
N GLU A 366 -26.36 8.12 -38.24
CA GLU A 366 -25.74 9.40 -38.55
C GLU A 366 -25.07 10.00 -37.30
N ARG A 367 -23.83 10.46 -37.51
CA ARG A 367 -22.98 11.12 -36.53
C ARG A 367 -23.64 12.40 -36.02
N ARG A 368 -23.88 12.50 -34.71
CA ARG A 368 -24.11 13.79 -34.03
C ARG A 368 -22.86 14.20 -33.26
N GLN A 369 -22.43 15.44 -33.48
CA GLN A 369 -21.30 16.11 -32.85
C GLN A 369 -21.47 16.18 -31.32
N PRO A 370 -20.36 16.19 -30.54
CA PRO A 370 -20.44 16.28 -29.08
C PRO A 370 -20.82 17.69 -28.61
N LEU A 371 -21.75 17.75 -27.66
CA LEU A 371 -22.09 18.95 -26.91
C LEU A 371 -20.86 19.48 -26.16
N ARG A 372 -20.52 20.75 -26.39
CA ARG A 372 -19.60 21.53 -25.55
C ARG A 372 -20.30 21.85 -24.23
N LEU A 373 -19.82 21.29 -23.13
CA LEU A 373 -20.14 21.78 -21.78
C LEU A 373 -19.34 23.07 -21.55
N ARG A 374 -20.07 24.18 -21.31
CA ARG A 374 -19.47 25.46 -20.90
C ARG A 374 -18.98 25.30 -19.46
N GLY A 375 -17.69 25.58 -19.25
CA GLY A 375 -17.09 25.68 -17.93
C GLY A 375 -17.67 26.86 -17.15
N ALA A 376 -18.03 26.59 -15.89
CA ALA A 376 -18.17 27.63 -14.89
C ALA A 376 -16.78 27.91 -14.32
N SER A 377 -16.21 29.05 -14.69
CA SER A 377 -15.02 29.60 -14.07
C SER A 377 -15.45 30.29 -12.77
N VAL A 378 -14.85 29.90 -11.65
CA VAL A 378 -14.88 30.67 -10.40
C VAL A 378 -13.63 31.53 -10.40
N GLU A 379 -13.79 32.83 -10.69
CA GLU A 379 -12.74 33.83 -10.55
C GLU A 379 -12.57 34.19 -9.07
N PHE A 380 -11.34 34.01 -8.55
CA PHE A 380 -10.91 34.69 -7.34
C PHE A 380 -10.21 35.99 -7.76
N GLY A 381 -10.82 37.12 -7.43
CA GLY A 381 -10.22 38.44 -7.61
C GLY A 381 -9.07 38.65 -6.64
N LEU A 382 -7.91 39.01 -7.17
CA LEU A 382 -6.82 39.63 -6.42
C LEU A 382 -6.43 40.91 -7.16
N GLU A 383 -6.70 42.05 -6.52
CA GLU A 383 -6.20 43.37 -6.92
C GLU A 383 -4.68 43.47 -6.61
N PRO A 384 -3.91 44.24 -7.41
CA PRO A 384 -2.45 44.33 -7.30
C PRO A 384 -2.02 45.45 -6.33
N GLY A 385 -0.99 45.18 -5.53
CA GLY A 385 -0.37 46.18 -4.66
C GLY A 385 1.05 45.81 -4.25
N ASP A 386 1.96 46.68 -4.69
CA ASP A 386 3.30 46.99 -4.17
C ASP A 386 4.49 46.06 -4.46
N GLN A 387 5.21 46.51 -5.50
CA GLN A 387 6.62 46.25 -5.78
C GLN A 387 7.50 46.73 -4.61
N CYS A 388 8.47 45.89 -4.23
CA CYS A 388 9.69 46.37 -3.58
C CYS A 388 10.91 45.66 -4.19
N HIS A 389 11.71 46.46 -4.89
CA HIS A 389 13.05 46.13 -5.37
C HIS A 389 13.98 45.80 -4.20
N LEU A 390 14.67 44.65 -4.25
CA LEU A 390 15.99 44.54 -3.64
C LEU A 390 16.94 43.76 -4.55
N THR A 391 18.03 44.45 -4.84
CA THR A 391 19.14 44.16 -5.72
C THR A 391 20.04 43.03 -5.22
N SER A 392 20.49 42.20 -6.16
CA SER A 392 21.65 41.31 -6.01
C SER A 392 22.96 42.10 -5.83
N PRO A 393 23.98 41.51 -5.17
CA PRO A 393 25.34 41.71 -5.64
C PRO A 393 26.03 40.40 -6.03
N ASN A 394 26.89 40.61 -7.00
CA ASN A 394 27.62 39.67 -7.85
C ASN A 394 28.94 39.21 -7.20
N ARG A 395 29.41 38.04 -7.66
CA ARG A 395 30.82 37.61 -7.86
C ARG A 395 31.72 37.26 -6.68
N GLY A 396 32.38 36.11 -6.85
CA GLY A 396 33.65 35.74 -6.23
C GLY A 396 34.14 34.38 -6.74
N ASP A 397 34.93 34.40 -7.81
CA ASP A 397 35.65 33.27 -8.42
C ASP A 397 36.64 32.57 -7.47
N ALA A 398 36.87 31.26 -7.67
CA ALA A 398 38.19 30.59 -7.68
C ALA A 398 38.03 29.05 -7.78
N ALA A 399 38.40 28.44 -8.91
CA ALA A 399 39.63 27.64 -9.09
C ALA A 399 39.64 26.30 -8.32
N SER A 400 39.31 25.18 -8.97
CA SER A 400 40.24 24.27 -9.68
C SER A 400 41.29 23.58 -8.78
N ALA A 401 41.10 22.27 -8.54
CA ALA A 401 42.20 21.34 -8.31
C ALA A 401 41.75 19.91 -8.63
N SER A 402 42.20 19.44 -9.79
CA SER A 402 42.24 18.06 -10.21
C SER A 402 43.17 17.23 -9.31
N ARG A 403 42.78 15.98 -9.01
CA ARG A 403 43.72 14.86 -8.76
C ARG A 403 42.98 13.52 -8.81
N ARG A 404 43.25 12.76 -9.87
CA ARG A 404 43.12 11.30 -10.01
C ARG A 404 44.55 10.78 -10.31
N PRO A 405 44.84 9.47 -10.26
CA PRO A 405 44.60 8.51 -9.18
C PRO A 405 45.89 7.70 -8.88
N LEU A 406 45.97 7.04 -7.72
CA LEU A 406 47.03 6.05 -7.45
C LEU A 406 46.53 4.64 -7.80
N ARG A 407 47.12 4.06 -8.84
CA ARG A 407 47.10 2.63 -9.16
C ARG A 407 47.96 1.89 -8.15
N LEU A 408 47.45 0.78 -7.63
CA LEU A 408 48.28 -0.33 -7.18
C LEU A 408 47.83 -1.60 -7.88
N SER A 409 48.71 -2.12 -8.71
CA SER A 409 48.67 -3.46 -9.28
C SER A 409 49.21 -4.45 -8.25
N ARG A 410 48.63 -5.66 -8.20
CA ARG A 410 49.39 -6.91 -8.05
C ARG A 410 48.54 -8.11 -8.45
N SER A 411 49.12 -8.88 -9.37
CA SER A 411 48.72 -10.20 -9.81
C SER A 411 48.85 -11.25 -8.70
N SER A 412 48.05 -12.32 -8.74
CA SER A 412 48.54 -13.65 -9.17
C SER A 412 47.56 -14.81 -8.90
N ARG A 413 47.53 -15.71 -9.90
CA ARG A 413 47.41 -17.19 -9.83
C ARG A 413 46.10 -17.84 -9.37
N ARG A 414 45.42 -18.41 -10.39
CA ARG A 414 44.61 -19.65 -10.33
C ARG A 414 45.46 -20.86 -9.94
N PRO A 415 44.81 -21.95 -9.49
CA PRO A 415 45.11 -23.28 -10.02
C PRO A 415 43.90 -23.91 -10.72
N ARG A 416 44.21 -24.68 -11.76
CA ARG A 416 43.33 -25.62 -12.48
C ARG A 416 43.29 -26.94 -11.70
N PHE A 417 42.13 -27.60 -11.66
CA PHE A 417 42.04 -29.06 -11.62
C PHE A 417 40.99 -29.52 -12.63
N GLY A 418 41.32 -30.58 -13.36
CA GLY A 418 40.58 -31.08 -14.51
C GLY A 418 39.74 -32.34 -14.24
N LEU A 419 38.72 -32.47 -15.08
CA LEU A 419 38.19 -33.67 -15.76
C LEU A 419 37.92 -34.96 -14.95
N ALA A 420 36.64 -35.36 -14.95
CA ALA A 420 36.24 -36.74 -15.27
C ALA A 420 34.85 -36.76 -15.95
N ARG A 421 34.74 -37.55 -17.02
CA ARG A 421 33.56 -37.80 -17.86
C ARG A 421 32.73 -38.98 -17.31
N GLY A 422 31.42 -38.99 -17.59
CA GLY A 422 30.54 -40.18 -17.58
C GLY A 422 29.09 -39.76 -17.88
N GLN A 423 28.66 -39.76 -19.14
CA GLN A 423 27.85 -40.79 -19.83
C GLN A 423 26.44 -41.05 -19.25
N HIS A 424 25.46 -40.74 -20.11
CA HIS A 424 24.01 -41.06 -20.15
C HIS A 424 23.68 -42.57 -20.01
N PRO A 425 22.41 -43.03 -19.78
CA PRO A 425 21.14 -42.73 -20.53
C PRO A 425 19.86 -42.53 -19.67
N ARG A 426 18.87 -41.70 -20.06
CA ARG A 426 17.67 -41.93 -20.90
C ARG A 426 16.68 -43.04 -20.44
N THR A 427 15.53 -42.56 -19.91
CA THR A 427 14.11 -43.00 -20.11
C THR A 427 13.67 -44.40 -19.63
N PRO A 428 12.36 -44.71 -19.44
CA PRO A 428 11.12 -44.16 -20.05
C PRO A 428 10.55 -42.87 -19.45
#